data_AF-A0A0L8FT66-F1
#
_entry.id   AF-A0A0L8FT66-F1
#
_cell.length_a   1.000
_cell.length_b   1.000
_cell.length_c   1.000
_cell.angle_alpha   90.00
_cell.angle_beta   90.00
_cell.angle_gamma   90.00
#
_symmetry.space_group_name_H-M   'P 1'
#
loop_
_entity.id
_entity.type
_entity.pdbx_description
1 polymer ?
#
loop_
_entity_poly.entity_id
_entity_poly.type
_entity_poly.pdbx_seq_one_letter_code
_entity_poly.pdbx_strand_id
1 'polypeptide(L)'
;MLLRNLDHKNGHSNGTRYKIVTANNNLITPKNLTGVDVGQMVLIPWISLMPFDSDFPFTLQRRQFPIRPAFVISINKSQGQSLS
;
A
#
# COMPACT_ATOMS: atom_id res chain seq x y z
N MET A 1 -4.84 -0.28 -3.58
CA MET A 1 -4.94 -0.58 -2.14
C MET A 1 -3.55 -0.71 -1.55
N LEU A 2 -3.35 -0.17 -0.36
CA LEU A 2 -2.07 -0.14 0.34
C LEU A 2 -1.75 -1.49 1.00
N LEU A 3 -0.47 -1.84 1.03
CA LEU A 3 0.06 -3.11 1.51
C LEU A 3 0.85 -2.98 2.83
N ARG A 4 1.07 -1.75 3.30
CA ARG A 4 1.84 -1.43 4.51
C ARG A 4 1.16 -0.33 5.29
N ASN A 5 1.34 -0.34 6.60
CA ASN A 5 0.95 0.81 7.42
C ASN A 5 1.95 1.94 7.17
N LEU A 6 1.49 3.05 6.61
CA LEU A 6 2.29 4.26 6.41
C LEU A 6 1.99 5.27 7.50
N ASP A 7 0.70 5.50 7.77
CA ASP A 7 0.22 6.39 8.82
C ASP A 7 -1.10 5.86 9.38
N HIS A 8 -1.03 5.20 10.53
CA HIS A 8 -2.22 4.63 11.14
C HIS A 8 -3.18 5.69 11.67
N LYS A 9 -2.67 6.85 12.13
CA LYS A 9 -3.49 7.91 12.71
C LYS A 9 -4.39 8.55 11.66
N ASN A 10 -3.86 8.71 10.45
CA ASN A 10 -4.56 9.32 9.31
C ASN A 10 -5.26 8.28 8.40
N GLY A 11 -5.39 7.03 8.86
CA GLY A 11 -6.11 5.99 8.11
C GLY A 11 -5.39 5.47 6.86
N HIS A 12 -4.08 5.70 6.74
CA HIS A 12 -3.22 5.13 5.69
C HIS A 12 -2.59 3.82 6.17
N SER A 13 -3.46 2.82 6.37
CA SER A 13 -3.12 1.49 6.86
C SER A 13 -3.19 0.42 5.76
N ASN A 14 -2.69 -0.78 6.05
CA ASN A 14 -2.82 -1.91 5.15
C ASN A 14 -4.30 -2.19 4.86
N GLY A 15 -4.67 -2.26 3.58
CA GLY A 15 -6.06 -2.37 3.16
C GLY A 15 -6.72 -1.06 2.73
N THR A 16 -6.14 0.11 3.02
CA THR A 16 -6.70 1.40 2.57
C THR A 16 -6.77 1.44 1.04
N ARG A 17 -7.95 1.75 0.51
CA ARG A 17 -8.22 1.80 -0.94
C ARG A 17 -8.08 3.22 -1.45
N TYR A 18 -7.57 3.32 -2.68
CA TYR A 18 -7.13 4.56 -3.28
C TYR A 18 -7.53 4.56 -4.76
N LYS A 19 -7.89 5.73 -5.28
CA LYS A 19 -7.96 6.00 -6.73
C LYS A 19 -6.66 6.69 -7.14
N ILE A 20 -5.92 6.11 -8.07
CA ILE A 20 -4.69 6.72 -8.59
C ILE A 20 -5.08 7.96 -9.40
N VAL A 21 -4.46 9.11 -9.09
CA VAL A 21 -4.66 10.37 -9.84
C VAL A 21 -3.46 10.59 -10.76
N THR A 22 -2.25 10.50 -10.23
CA THR A 22 -1.00 10.57 -11.01
C THR A 22 -0.04 9.47 -10.62
N ALA A 23 0.74 9.01 -11.59
CA ALA A 23 1.80 8.02 -11.41
C ALA A 23 3.05 8.50 -12.16
N ASN A 24 4.11 8.71 -11.41
CA ASN A 24 5.44 9.08 -11.90
C ASN A 24 6.42 7.96 -11.59
N ASN A 25 7.62 8.00 -12.16
CA ASN A 25 8.64 6.96 -11.97
C ASN A 25 8.95 6.69 -10.49
N ASN A 26 8.94 7.72 -9.63
CA ASN A 26 9.37 7.61 -8.23
C ASN A 26 8.26 7.85 -7.21
N LEU A 27 7.07 8.24 -7.66
CA LEU A 27 6.01 8.75 -6.80
C LEU A 27 4.65 8.50 -7.41
N ILE A 28 3.70 8.09 -6.58
CA ILE A 28 2.30 7.99 -6.95
C ILE A 28 1.50 8.91 -6.05
N THR A 29 0.58 9.67 -6.64
CA THR A 29 -0.36 10.52 -5.90
C THR A 29 -1.77 9.95 -6.06
N PRO A 30 -2.22 9.11 -5.12
CA PRO A 30 -3.60 8.70 -5.06
C PRO A 30 -4.49 9.65 -4.26
N LYS A 31 -5.79 9.56 -4.53
CA LYS A 31 -6.89 10.06 -3.70
C LYS A 31 -7.43 8.93 -2.83
N ASN A 32 -7.54 9.14 -1.52
CA ASN A 32 -8.08 8.15 -0.59
C ASN A 32 -9.59 7.94 -0.82
N LEU A 33 -10.03 6.69 -0.75
CA LEU A 33 -11.43 6.29 -0.95
C LEU A 33 -12.14 5.90 0.35
N THR A 34 -11.41 5.69 1.45
CA THR A 34 -11.96 5.08 2.68
C THR A 34 -11.35 5.69 3.94
N GLY A 35 -12.12 5.81 5.02
CA GLY A 35 -11.63 6.22 6.35
C GLY A 35 -11.78 7.72 6.65
N VAL A 36 -10.94 8.23 7.54
CA VAL A 36 -11.01 9.62 8.04
C VAL A 36 -10.62 10.63 6.95
N ASP A 37 -9.58 10.31 6.19
CA ASP A 37 -9.02 11.19 5.16
C ASP A 37 -9.62 10.95 3.77
N VAL A 38 -10.91 10.60 3.68
CA VAL A 38 -11.56 10.38 2.37
C VAL A 38 -11.41 11.62 1.50
N GLY A 39 -10.99 11.40 0.25
CA GLY A 39 -10.80 12.45 -0.73
C GLY A 39 -9.49 13.23 -0.61
N GLN A 40 -8.68 13.01 0.44
CA GLN A 40 -7.35 13.59 0.55
C GLN A 40 -6.39 12.96 -0.45
N MET A 41 -5.46 13.76 -0.95
CA MET A 41 -4.34 13.29 -1.77
C MET A 41 -3.17 12.91 -0.87
N VAL A 42 -2.55 11.77 -1.15
CA VAL A 42 -1.42 11.24 -0.40
C VAL A 42 -0.24 11.08 -1.34
N LEU A 43 0.99 11.17 -0.84
CA LEU A 43 2.19 10.88 -1.61
C LEU A 43 2.72 9.49 -1.22
N ILE A 44 2.78 8.58 -2.19
CA ILE A 44 3.28 7.22 -1.98
C ILE A 44 4.59 7.03 -2.77
N PRO A 45 5.76 7.05 -2.10
CA PRO A 45 7.03 6.75 -2.74
C PRO A 45 7.25 5.23 -2.82
N TRP A 46 8.35 4.84 -3.47
CA TRP A 46 8.89 3.48 -3.35
C TRP A 46 9.33 3.20 -1.92
N ILE A 47 9.10 1.98 -1.46
CA ILE A 47 9.67 1.45 -0.22
C ILE A 47 10.61 0.28 -0.51
N SER A 48 11.61 0.11 0.33
CA SER A 48 12.48 -1.06 0.33
C SER A 48 11.95 -2.12 1.28
N LEU A 49 11.87 -3.35 0.80
CA LEU A 49 11.43 -4.51 1.56
C LEU A 49 12.56 -5.52 1.64
N MET A 50 12.92 -5.88 2.85
CA MET A 50 13.89 -6.94 3.12
C MET A 50 13.14 -8.08 3.82
N PRO A 51 13.34 -9.34 3.41
CA PRO A 51 12.92 -10.47 4.21
C PRO A 51 13.70 -10.44 5.53
N PHE A 52 13.00 -10.67 6.65
CA PHE A 52 13.64 -10.70 7.97
C PHE A 52 14.48 -11.96 8.16
N ASP A 53 13.97 -13.11 7.71
CA ASP A 53 14.64 -14.41 7.80
C ASP A 53 14.70 -15.01 6.41
N SER A 54 15.87 -14.95 5.77
CA SER A 54 16.10 -15.68 4.53
C SER A 54 17.48 -16.31 4.56
N ASP A 55 17.53 -17.62 4.34
CA ASP A 55 18.78 -18.40 4.24
C ASP A 55 19.56 -18.12 2.94
N PHE A 56 19.39 -16.93 2.37
CA PHE A 56 20.14 -16.53 1.19
C PHE A 56 21.57 -16.15 1.59
N PRO A 57 22.58 -16.51 0.78
CA PRO A 57 23.96 -16.08 1.00
C PRO A 57 24.16 -14.58 0.69
N PHE A 58 23.08 -13.82 0.51
CA PHE A 58 23.07 -12.40 0.18
C PHE A 58 21.84 -11.72 0.78
N THR A 59 21.90 -10.40 0.95
CA THR A 59 20.76 -9.59 1.39
C THR A 59 19.82 -9.34 0.21
N LEU A 60 18.64 -9.94 0.24
CA LEU A 60 17.60 -9.65 -0.75
C LEU A 60 16.84 -8.38 -0.36
N GLN A 61 16.90 -7.35 -1.22
CA GLN A 61 16.11 -6.14 -1.06
C GLN A 61 15.23 -5.92 -2.29
N ARG A 62 13.92 -5.82 -2.07
CA ARG A 62 12.94 -5.49 -3.11
C ARG A 62 12.46 -4.06 -2.93
N ARG A 63 12.78 -3.20 -3.90
CA ARG A 63 12.20 -1.85 -3.98
C ARG A 63 10.87 -1.93 -4.73
N GLN A 64 9.78 -1.45 -4.13
CA GLN A 64 8.47 -1.37 -4.80
C GLN A 64 7.57 -0.29 -4.21
N PHE A 65 6.57 0.16 -4.96
CA PHE A 65 5.46 0.89 -4.35
C PHE A 65 4.66 -0.05 -3.43
N PRO A 66 4.24 0.39 -2.24
CA PRO A 66 3.48 -0.42 -1.30
C PRO A 66 1.99 -0.53 -1.67
N ILE A 67 1.65 -0.65 -2.95
CA ILE A 67 0.25 -0.73 -3.41
C ILE A 67 0.01 -1.91 -4.36
N ARG A 68 -1.23 -2.38 -4.41
CA ARG A 68 -1.73 -3.33 -5.42
C ARG A 68 -3.06 -2.88 -6.04
N PRO A 69 -3.40 -3.31 -7.28
CA PRO A 69 -4.75 -3.23 -7.79
C PRO A 69 -5.77 -3.88 -6.84
N ALA A 70 -6.98 -3.33 -6.77
CA ALA A 70 -7.97 -3.72 -5.78
C ALA A 70 -9.41 -3.70 -6.31
N PHE A 71 -9.59 -3.95 -7.61
CA PHE A 71 -10.92 -4.19 -8.20
C PHE A 71 -11.47 -5.57 -7.81
N VAL A 72 -10.57 -6.56 -7.73
CA VAL A 72 -10.87 -7.93 -7.29
C VAL A 72 -9.78 -8.34 -6.30
N ILE A 73 -10.18 -8.95 -5.19
CA ILE A 73 -9.29 -9.45 -4.15
C ILE A 73 -9.73 -10.88 -3.81
N SER A 74 -8.79 -11.82 -3.75
CA SER A 74 -9.11 -13.19 -3.33
C SER A 74 -9.40 -13.26 -1.82
N ILE A 75 -10.20 -14.24 -1.40
CA ILE A 75 -10.63 -14.42 0.00
C ILE A 75 -9.44 -14.40 0.97
N ASN A 76 -8.40 -15.20 0.70
CA ASN A 76 -7.20 -15.25 1.53
C ASN A 76 -6.47 -13.91 1.62
N LYS A 77 -6.61 -13.05 0.61
CA LYS A 77 -5.96 -11.73 0.56
C LYS A 77 -6.81 -10.61 1.15
N SER A 78 -8.11 -10.83 1.37
CA SER A 78 -9.01 -9.90 2.06
C SER A 78 -9.25 -10.26 3.53
N GLN A 79 -8.74 -11.40 3.99
CA GLN A 79 -8.87 -11.80 5.40
C GLN A 79 -8.31 -10.72 6.34
N GLY A 80 -9.10 -10.32 7.34
CA GLY A 80 -8.76 -9.25 8.28
C GLY A 80 -8.94 -7.84 7.72
N GLN A 81 -9.52 -7.67 6.53
CA GLN A 81 -9.89 -6.37 5.96
C GLN A 81 -11.40 -6.16 6.00
N SER A 82 -11.83 -4.92 6.22
CA SER A 82 -13.23 -4.52 6.15
C SER A 82 -13.51 -3.75 4.85
N LEU A 83 -14.68 -4.00 4.27
CA LEU A 83 -15.19 -3.24 3.13
C LEU A 83 -16.16 -2.18 3.65
N SER A 84 -15.68 -0.95 3.82
CA SER A 84 -16.51 0.24 4.07
C SER A 84 -16.58 1.18 2.87
#